data_AF-C3PJI9-F1
#
_entry.id   AF-C3PJI9-F1
#
_cell.length_a   1.000
_cell.length_b   1.000
_cell.length_c   1.000
_cell.angle_alpha   90.00
_cell.angle_beta   90.00
_cell.angle_gamma   90.00
#
_symmetry.space_group_name_H-M   'P 1'
#
loop_
_entity.id
_entity.type
_entity.pdbx_description
1 polymer ?
#
loop_
_entity_poly.entity_id
_entity_poly.type
_entity_poly.pdbx_seq_one_letter_code
_entity_poly.pdbx_strand_id
1 'polypeptide(L)'
;MTGPATELREHSPESWGDHWLDEVTEPAAPAFSRPTQLAMSSFSGPARVLRRFYSFASTTPGKLFTVTVILTAALAAAGFSMSSSSAARHDDLDTLLTSTEPMSNAAHHLYTNLSLADTVATTGFVQAGVEPEHNRNRYNEAIDAASVAATQAIVGTSAEDERVRELVTFIQRELPVYTALVEKARVNHRAGHAVANSYMSNASALMRTQILPAAAELFTLTSEKVSQQQQRLTRPQWVPLSGLVAALIFLGLAQWWLWRLTRRRFNRGFVAATGLLFLALVWASASNFATWASGHQGFETVSRPWDSLTASRIEAQQMRTSETLALVLRSSEQDMSVHFSSTVYSVDQALRDYEQALNDDDFPSSDPSLIPRAKQAVEDWTSTHEKFTEDLAMGDYDGALYQATAIDPDGDPTAASAFNAVDSSLAALIDQARDAMRTYLVQGLNAMTMVSTGVLLATFGAIIAVWLGIRPRLQEYL
;
A
#
# COMPACT_ATOMS: atom_id res chain seq x y z
N MET A 1 19.97 -4.49 106.83
CA MET A 1 19.73 -4.34 105.38
C MET A 1 20.86 -5.05 104.64
N THR A 2 20.53 -5.76 103.56
CA THR A 2 21.42 -6.60 102.74
C THR A 2 22.60 -5.82 102.16
N GLY A 3 23.78 -6.39 101.89
CA GLY A 3 24.21 -7.79 101.84
C GLY A 3 25.37 -7.89 100.81
N PRO A 4 26.53 -8.52 101.09
CA PRO A 4 27.79 -8.21 100.38
C PRO A 4 28.33 -9.35 99.47
N ALA A 5 29.58 -9.18 99.00
CA ALA A 5 30.44 -10.14 98.26
C ALA A 5 30.05 -10.33 96.76
N THR A 6 30.85 -10.90 95.84
CA THR A 6 32.13 -11.66 95.81
C THR A 6 32.89 -11.30 94.49
N GLU A 7 34.19 -11.57 94.23
CA GLU A 7 35.32 -12.16 94.97
C GLU A 7 36.69 -11.60 94.47
N LEU A 8 37.78 -12.33 94.73
CA LEU A 8 39.20 -12.14 94.40
C LEU A 8 39.63 -12.81 93.07
N ARG A 9 40.77 -12.39 92.49
CA ARG A 9 41.99 -13.24 92.41
C ARG A 9 43.19 -12.55 91.75
N GLU A 10 44.35 -12.73 92.37
CA GLU A 10 45.67 -12.54 91.76
C GLU A 10 46.06 -13.74 90.88
N HIS A 11 46.86 -13.51 89.84
CA HIS A 11 48.09 -14.28 89.57
C HIS A 11 48.88 -13.68 88.39
N SER A 12 50.08 -13.20 88.68
CA SER A 12 51.26 -13.18 87.79
C SER A 12 51.78 -14.64 87.60
N PRO A 13 52.73 -14.97 86.68
CA PRO A 13 53.72 -14.08 86.04
C PRO A 13 54.02 -14.37 84.53
N GLU A 14 55.07 -13.71 84.03
CA GLU A 14 55.99 -14.10 82.94
C GLU A 14 55.48 -14.81 81.66
N SER A 15 55.75 -14.19 80.51
CA SER A 15 56.64 -14.80 79.50
C SER A 15 57.09 -13.79 78.45
N TRP A 16 58.38 -13.84 78.10
CA TRP A 16 58.93 -13.21 76.90
C TRP A 16 58.71 -14.16 75.71
N GLY A 17 58.39 -13.64 74.52
CA GLY A 17 58.24 -14.51 73.35
C GLY A 17 57.53 -13.88 72.17
N ASP A 18 58.19 -12.89 71.56
CA ASP A 18 58.02 -12.44 70.18
C ASP A 18 56.65 -11.95 69.66
N HIS A 19 56.78 -11.12 68.63
CA HIS A 19 56.25 -11.33 67.28
C HIS A 19 55.53 -10.07 66.75
N TRP A 20 55.70 -9.81 65.44
CA TRP A 20 55.06 -8.73 64.65
C TRP A 20 55.54 -7.29 64.98
N LEU A 21 55.75 -6.37 64.04
CA LEU A 21 56.09 -6.29 62.62
C LEU A 21 55.92 -4.79 62.24
N ASP A 22 56.51 -4.36 61.13
CA ASP A 22 56.41 -3.01 60.55
C ASP A 22 57.04 -1.87 61.40
N GLU A 23 57.71 -0.88 60.81
CA GLU A 23 57.24 -0.13 59.64
C GLU A 23 58.36 0.14 58.62
N VAL A 24 58.35 -0.62 57.51
CA VAL A 24 59.07 -0.23 56.29
C VAL A 24 58.29 0.93 55.67
N THR A 25 58.96 2.06 55.44
CA THR A 25 58.34 3.24 54.82
C THR A 25 57.70 2.93 53.47
N GLU A 26 56.38 2.83 53.42
CA GLU A 26 55.63 2.87 52.16
C GLU A 26 55.72 4.28 51.54
N PRO A 27 55.92 4.41 50.21
CA PRO A 27 55.75 5.68 49.54
C PRO A 27 54.27 6.05 49.50
N ALA A 28 53.93 7.22 50.04
CA ALA A 28 52.56 7.69 50.17
C ALA A 28 51.74 7.59 48.86
N ALA A 29 50.71 6.74 48.87
CA ALA A 29 49.75 6.69 47.79
C ALA A 29 48.97 8.04 47.73
N PRO A 30 48.81 8.66 46.55
CA PRO A 30 48.09 9.93 46.44
C PRO A 30 46.63 9.77 46.86
N ALA A 31 46.21 10.59 47.83
CA ALA A 31 44.86 10.60 48.40
C ALA A 31 43.83 11.17 47.41
N PHE A 32 43.45 10.39 46.39
CA PHE A 32 42.36 10.73 45.50
C PHE A 32 41.01 10.68 46.24
N SER A 33 40.23 11.75 46.11
CA SER A 33 38.90 11.85 46.72
C SER A 33 37.96 10.71 46.27
N ARG A 34 36.99 10.35 47.14
CA ARG A 34 35.98 9.32 46.85
C ARG A 34 35.27 9.47 45.47
N PRO A 35 34.84 10.67 45.00
CA PRO A 35 34.24 10.79 43.67
C PRO A 35 35.24 10.49 42.54
N THR A 36 36.51 10.87 42.65
CA THR A 36 37.55 10.51 41.67
C THR A 36 37.86 9.00 41.64
N GLN A 37 37.78 8.30 42.78
CA GLN A 37 37.91 6.84 42.82
C GLN A 37 36.74 6.14 42.11
N LEU A 38 35.51 6.60 42.31
CA LEU A 38 34.32 6.08 41.64
C LEU A 38 34.34 6.35 40.12
N ALA A 39 34.76 7.54 39.70
CA ALA A 39 34.94 7.86 38.27
C ALA A 39 35.98 6.95 37.62
N MET A 40 37.12 6.70 38.29
CA MET A 40 38.14 5.77 37.81
C MET A 40 37.68 4.31 37.81
N SER A 41 36.89 3.84 38.79
CA SER A 41 36.39 2.45 38.75
C SER A 41 35.42 2.21 37.60
N SER A 42 34.51 3.16 37.33
CA SER A 42 33.51 3.04 36.26
C SER A 42 34.12 3.15 34.86
N PHE A 43 35.11 4.03 34.64
CA PHE A 43 35.77 4.16 33.32
C PHE A 43 36.95 3.20 33.09
N SER A 44 37.63 2.70 34.14
CA SER A 44 38.76 1.77 33.95
C SER A 44 38.36 0.33 33.63
N GLY A 45 37.14 -0.08 33.99
CA GLY A 45 36.55 -1.37 33.58
C GLY A 45 36.59 -1.58 32.05
N PRO A 46 35.87 -0.77 31.25
CA PRO A 46 35.89 -0.89 29.80
C PRO A 46 37.29 -0.65 29.21
N ALA A 47 38.06 0.30 29.73
CA ALA A 47 39.40 0.60 29.20
C ALA A 47 40.42 -0.54 29.39
N ARG A 48 40.40 -1.25 30.52
CA ARG A 48 41.26 -2.44 30.74
C ARG A 48 40.82 -3.62 29.90
N VAL A 49 39.52 -3.81 29.73
CA VAL A 49 38.96 -4.84 28.84
C VAL A 49 39.39 -4.56 27.40
N LEU A 50 39.23 -3.33 26.90
CA LEU A 50 39.74 -2.88 25.61
C LEU A 50 41.25 -3.11 25.43
N ARG A 51 42.08 -2.78 26.44
CA ARG A 51 43.53 -3.04 26.39
C ARG A 51 43.87 -4.53 26.34
N ARG A 52 43.18 -5.37 27.12
CA ARG A 52 43.34 -6.84 27.06
C ARG A 52 42.92 -7.40 25.71
N PHE A 53 41.78 -6.96 25.16
CA PHE A 53 41.35 -7.30 23.81
C PHE A 53 42.38 -6.87 22.76
N TYR A 54 42.96 -5.66 22.85
CA TYR A 54 44.02 -5.22 21.94
C TYR A 54 45.28 -6.08 22.02
N SER A 55 45.76 -6.39 23.24
CA SER A 55 46.91 -7.29 23.42
C SER A 55 46.63 -8.71 22.91
N PHE A 56 45.43 -9.25 23.15
CA PHE A 56 45.03 -10.56 22.66
C PHE A 56 44.90 -10.56 21.13
N ALA A 57 44.25 -9.55 20.55
CA ALA A 57 44.10 -9.33 19.10
C ALA A 57 45.42 -9.10 18.36
N SER A 58 46.53 -8.81 19.06
CA SER A 58 47.86 -8.78 18.45
C SER A 58 48.42 -10.19 18.17
N THR A 59 48.01 -11.20 18.96
CA THR A 59 48.44 -12.60 18.84
C THR A 59 47.78 -13.30 17.65
N THR A 60 48.41 -14.34 17.13
CA THR A 60 47.90 -15.12 15.98
C THR A 60 46.48 -15.68 16.19
N PRO A 61 46.14 -16.34 17.32
CA PRO A 61 44.76 -16.78 17.58
C PRO A 61 43.79 -15.62 17.85
N GLY A 62 44.24 -14.54 18.50
CA GLY A 62 43.40 -13.36 18.72
C GLY A 62 43.04 -12.61 17.44
N LYS A 63 43.94 -12.56 16.45
CA LYS A 63 43.65 -12.00 15.10
C LYS A 63 42.54 -12.79 14.42
N LEU A 64 42.62 -14.12 14.45
CA LEU A 64 41.56 -15.00 13.93
C LEU A 64 40.23 -14.73 14.63
N PHE A 65 40.22 -14.65 15.96
CA PHE A 65 39.00 -14.34 16.72
C PHE A 65 38.42 -12.96 16.37
N THR A 66 39.23 -11.90 16.33
CA THR A 66 38.74 -10.55 15.96
C THR A 66 38.18 -10.47 14.55
N VAL A 67 38.82 -11.10 13.56
CA VAL A 67 38.28 -11.16 12.18
C VAL A 67 36.95 -11.93 12.17
N THR A 68 36.83 -13.01 12.96
CA THR A 68 35.57 -13.77 13.10
C THR A 68 34.45 -12.90 13.66
N VAL A 69 34.73 -12.11 14.70
CA VAL A 69 33.73 -11.24 15.35
C VAL A 69 33.31 -10.09 14.42
N ILE A 70 34.27 -9.42 13.76
CA ILE A 70 33.99 -8.37 12.77
C ILE A 70 33.13 -8.93 11.62
N LEU A 71 33.49 -10.11 11.10
CA LEU A 71 32.74 -10.75 10.03
C LEU A 71 31.33 -11.16 10.51
N THR A 72 31.20 -11.72 11.71
CA THR A 72 29.88 -12.05 12.31
C THR A 72 29.00 -10.80 12.44
N ALA A 73 29.57 -9.68 12.89
CA ALA A 73 28.86 -8.41 13.00
C ALA A 73 28.44 -7.86 11.62
N ALA A 74 29.31 -7.94 10.60
CA ALA A 74 28.98 -7.53 9.24
C ALA A 74 27.89 -8.40 8.61
N LEU A 75 27.94 -9.73 8.79
CA LEU A 75 26.91 -10.68 8.37
C LEU A 75 25.57 -10.36 9.04
N ALA A 76 25.56 -10.19 10.36
CA ALA A 76 24.36 -9.87 11.12
C ALA A 76 23.76 -8.53 10.71
N ALA A 77 24.57 -7.49 10.52
CA ALA A 77 24.11 -6.18 10.07
C ALA A 77 23.50 -6.22 8.65
N ALA A 78 24.14 -6.93 7.72
CA ALA A 78 23.62 -7.09 6.35
C ALA A 78 22.30 -7.88 6.32
N GLY A 79 22.22 -9.02 7.00
CA GLY A 79 21.01 -9.84 7.08
C GLY A 79 19.88 -9.14 7.82
N PHE A 80 20.17 -8.43 8.91
CA PHE A 80 19.18 -7.63 9.64
C PHE A 80 18.65 -6.48 8.76
N SER A 81 19.53 -5.73 8.08
CA SER A 81 19.13 -4.64 7.19
C SER A 81 18.24 -5.12 6.03
N MET A 82 18.55 -6.27 5.43
CA MET A 82 17.71 -6.86 4.37
C MET A 82 16.38 -7.37 4.92
N SER A 83 16.39 -8.10 6.03
CA SER A 83 15.16 -8.65 6.62
C SER A 83 14.22 -7.54 7.12
N SER A 84 14.74 -6.51 7.81
CA SER A 84 13.92 -5.37 8.26
C SER A 84 13.38 -4.55 7.09
N SER A 85 14.17 -4.33 6.03
CA SER A 85 13.71 -3.60 4.84
C SER A 85 12.70 -4.41 4.01
N SER A 86 12.79 -5.74 4.04
CA SER A 86 11.79 -6.63 3.41
C SER A 86 10.52 -6.75 4.25
N ALA A 87 10.60 -6.69 5.58
CA ALA A 87 9.45 -6.70 6.48
C ALA A 87 8.65 -5.39 6.37
N ALA A 88 9.32 -4.23 6.44
CA ALA A 88 8.64 -2.93 6.28
C ALA A 88 7.85 -2.83 4.96
N ARG A 89 8.39 -3.41 3.87
CA ARG A 89 7.67 -3.50 2.58
C ARG A 89 6.47 -4.42 2.59
N HIS A 90 6.55 -5.53 3.34
CA HIS A 90 5.43 -6.44 3.50
C HIS A 90 4.29 -5.70 4.22
N ASP A 91 4.60 -5.00 5.31
CA ASP A 91 3.64 -4.20 6.08
C ASP A 91 3.03 -3.04 5.25
N ASP A 92 3.85 -2.32 4.47
CA ASP A 92 3.41 -1.24 3.58
C ASP A 92 2.45 -1.76 2.48
N LEU A 93 2.76 -2.92 1.88
CA LEU A 93 1.98 -3.51 0.78
C LEU A 93 0.72 -4.23 1.30
N ASP A 94 0.78 -4.87 2.47
CA ASP A 94 -0.40 -5.40 3.17
C ASP A 94 -1.38 -4.28 3.53
N THR A 95 -0.88 -3.16 4.07
CA THR A 95 -1.68 -1.95 4.31
C THR A 95 -2.35 -1.45 3.03
N LEU A 96 -1.62 -1.44 1.91
CA LEU A 96 -2.19 -1.05 0.62
C LEU A 96 -3.32 -1.99 0.18
N LEU A 97 -3.16 -3.32 0.29
CA LEU A 97 -4.15 -4.31 -0.17
C LEU A 97 -5.36 -4.51 0.74
N THR A 98 -5.21 -4.24 2.04
CA THR A 98 -6.24 -4.44 3.07
C THR A 98 -6.99 -3.17 3.44
N SER A 99 -6.37 -1.99 3.23
CA SER A 99 -6.90 -0.70 3.64
C SER A 99 -6.99 0.28 2.48
N THR A 100 -5.86 0.69 1.88
CA THR A 100 -5.85 1.85 0.96
C THR A 100 -6.55 1.58 -0.37
N GLU A 101 -6.33 0.42 -0.98
CA GLU A 101 -6.97 0.01 -2.23
C GLU A 101 -8.49 -0.20 -2.04
N PRO A 102 -8.98 -0.98 -1.05
CA PRO A 102 -10.41 -1.10 -0.79
C PRO A 102 -11.10 0.24 -0.48
N MET A 103 -10.42 1.15 0.23
CA MET A 103 -10.92 2.50 0.52
C MET A 103 -11.12 3.32 -0.77
N SER A 104 -10.17 3.29 -1.71
CA SER A 104 -10.32 4.01 -2.98
C SER A 104 -11.38 3.39 -3.88
N ASN A 105 -11.44 2.06 -3.93
CA ASN A 105 -12.51 1.35 -4.64
C ASN A 105 -13.90 1.68 -4.08
N ALA A 106 -14.04 1.78 -2.75
CA ALA A 106 -15.28 2.21 -2.11
C ALA A 106 -15.64 3.67 -2.44
N ALA A 107 -14.67 4.58 -2.51
CA ALA A 107 -14.89 5.96 -2.96
C ALA A 107 -15.37 6.03 -4.42
N HIS A 108 -14.81 5.20 -5.32
CA HIS A 108 -15.26 5.09 -6.71
C HIS A 108 -16.70 4.54 -6.80
N HIS A 109 -17.03 3.46 -6.09
CA HIS A 109 -18.41 2.95 -6.06
C HIS A 109 -19.38 3.97 -5.45
N LEU A 110 -18.96 4.76 -4.46
CA LEU A 110 -19.79 5.82 -3.90
C LEU A 110 -20.17 6.84 -4.98
N TYR A 111 -19.18 7.39 -5.69
CA TYR A 111 -19.42 8.33 -6.79
C TYR A 111 -20.34 7.72 -7.87
N THR A 112 -20.00 6.54 -8.37
CA THR A 112 -20.75 5.85 -9.44
C THR A 112 -22.21 5.62 -9.05
N ASN A 113 -22.48 5.10 -7.84
CA ASN A 113 -23.85 4.82 -7.41
C ASN A 113 -24.66 6.10 -7.14
N LEU A 114 -24.04 7.16 -6.65
CA LEU A 114 -24.68 8.47 -6.51
C LEU A 114 -25.05 9.07 -7.88
N SER A 115 -24.16 8.96 -8.87
CA SER A 115 -24.40 9.43 -10.24
C SER A 115 -25.51 8.63 -10.93
N LEU A 116 -25.52 7.30 -10.72
CA LEU A 116 -26.58 6.41 -11.19
C LEU A 116 -27.93 6.78 -10.53
N ALA A 117 -27.95 7.06 -9.23
CA ALA A 117 -29.16 7.45 -8.52
C ALA A 117 -29.75 8.79 -9.03
N ASP A 118 -28.93 9.79 -9.36
CA ASP A 118 -29.40 11.04 -9.99
C ASP A 118 -29.94 10.78 -11.39
N THR A 119 -29.20 9.99 -12.19
CA THR A 119 -29.57 9.68 -13.57
C THR A 119 -30.89 8.92 -13.64
N VAL A 120 -31.11 7.91 -12.79
CA VAL A 120 -32.36 7.14 -12.75
C VAL A 120 -33.52 8.00 -12.22
N ALA A 121 -33.31 8.81 -11.17
CA ALA A 121 -34.34 9.66 -10.61
C ALA A 121 -34.79 10.77 -11.58
N THR A 122 -33.85 11.40 -12.28
CA THR A 122 -34.15 12.42 -13.29
C THR A 122 -34.79 11.81 -14.54
N THR A 123 -34.23 10.72 -15.09
CA THR A 123 -34.80 9.98 -16.23
C THR A 123 -36.25 9.56 -15.97
N GLY A 124 -36.52 8.92 -14.82
CA GLY A 124 -37.86 8.48 -14.43
C GLY A 124 -38.86 9.62 -14.14
N PHE A 125 -38.38 10.86 -14.01
CA PHE A 125 -39.21 12.05 -13.82
C PHE A 125 -39.56 12.77 -15.14
N VAL A 126 -38.72 12.64 -16.17
CA VAL A 126 -39.04 13.18 -17.51
C VAL A 126 -40.02 12.26 -18.25
N GLN A 127 -39.98 10.95 -17.98
CA GLN A 127 -41.00 10.01 -18.47
C GLN A 127 -42.39 10.38 -17.94
N ALA A 128 -43.33 10.67 -18.84
CA ALA A 128 -44.67 11.08 -18.46
C ALA A 128 -45.49 9.91 -17.86
N GLY A 129 -45.93 10.05 -16.60
CA GLY A 129 -46.91 9.14 -15.98
C GLY A 129 -46.45 8.55 -14.64
N VAL A 130 -46.71 7.26 -14.44
CA VAL A 130 -46.24 6.53 -13.26
C VAL A 130 -44.91 5.87 -13.60
N GLU A 131 -43.86 6.28 -12.90
CA GLU A 131 -42.52 5.71 -12.99
C GLU A 131 -42.53 4.17 -12.91
N PRO A 132 -41.90 3.45 -13.86
CA PRO A 132 -41.83 1.99 -13.83
C PRO A 132 -41.16 1.44 -12.56
N GLU A 133 -41.69 0.33 -12.02
CA GLU A 133 -41.13 -0.36 -10.83
C GLU A 133 -39.64 -0.71 -10.98
N HIS A 134 -39.19 -1.02 -12.20
CA HIS A 134 -37.78 -1.29 -12.49
C HIS A 134 -36.87 -0.08 -12.19
N ASN A 135 -37.30 1.14 -12.54
CA ASN A 135 -36.56 2.37 -12.27
C ASN A 135 -36.53 2.67 -10.75
N ARG A 136 -37.64 2.41 -10.05
CA ARG A 136 -37.69 2.51 -8.58
C ARG A 136 -36.71 1.54 -7.91
N ASN A 137 -36.64 0.29 -8.36
CA ASN A 137 -35.72 -0.69 -7.80
C ASN A 137 -34.26 -0.30 -8.05
N ARG A 138 -33.88 0.04 -9.30
CA ARG A 138 -32.52 0.51 -9.63
C ARG A 138 -32.11 1.74 -8.83
N TYR A 139 -33.02 2.70 -8.62
CA TYR A 139 -32.78 3.86 -7.78
C TYR A 139 -32.51 3.47 -6.32
N ASN A 140 -33.33 2.59 -5.75
CA ASN A 140 -33.17 2.15 -4.36
C ASN A 140 -31.86 1.35 -4.17
N GLU A 141 -31.54 0.46 -5.10
CA GLU A 141 -30.29 -0.31 -5.13
C GLU A 141 -29.07 0.62 -5.21
N ALA A 142 -29.11 1.66 -6.04
CA ALA A 142 -28.04 2.65 -6.13
C ALA A 142 -27.87 3.45 -4.82
N ILE A 143 -28.96 3.84 -4.15
CA ILE A 143 -28.90 4.55 -2.85
C ILE A 143 -28.36 3.64 -1.73
N ASP A 144 -28.73 2.36 -1.70
CA ASP A 144 -28.21 1.38 -0.76
C ASP A 144 -26.72 1.11 -0.99
N ALA A 145 -26.33 0.83 -2.24
CA ALA A 145 -24.94 0.63 -2.64
C ALA A 145 -24.06 1.87 -2.35
N ALA A 146 -24.57 3.08 -2.58
CA ALA A 146 -23.90 4.31 -2.16
C ALA A 146 -23.73 4.39 -0.63
N SER A 147 -24.75 4.03 0.15
CA SER A 147 -24.68 4.06 1.63
C SER A 147 -23.67 3.04 2.19
N VAL A 148 -23.61 1.85 1.59
CA VAL A 148 -22.60 0.82 1.89
C VAL A 148 -21.20 1.30 1.49
N ALA A 149 -21.03 1.83 0.28
CA ALA A 149 -19.76 2.33 -0.22
C ALA A 149 -19.22 3.51 0.62
N ALA A 150 -20.08 4.44 1.04
CA ALA A 150 -19.71 5.51 1.96
C ALA A 150 -19.19 4.96 3.31
N THR A 151 -19.81 3.90 3.82
CA THR A 151 -19.36 3.25 5.07
C THR A 151 -18.03 2.51 4.87
N GLN A 152 -17.83 1.87 3.72
CA GLN A 152 -16.57 1.19 3.38
C GLN A 152 -15.42 2.18 3.15
N ALA A 153 -15.69 3.36 2.57
CA ALA A 153 -14.69 4.40 2.29
C ALA A 153 -14.07 5.06 3.54
N ILE A 154 -14.56 4.77 4.76
CA ILE A 154 -13.90 5.15 6.02
C ILE A 154 -13.20 3.98 6.73
N VAL A 155 -13.42 2.73 6.30
CA VAL A 155 -12.73 1.56 6.85
C VAL A 155 -11.27 1.63 6.43
N GLY A 156 -10.36 1.65 7.40
CA GLY A 156 -8.92 1.81 7.15
C GLY A 156 -8.41 3.26 7.13
N THR A 157 -9.28 4.25 7.41
CA THR A 157 -8.81 5.63 7.62
C THR A 157 -7.94 5.75 8.86
N SER A 158 -6.91 6.60 8.75
CA SER A 158 -5.95 6.92 9.80
C SER A 158 -6.18 8.32 10.37
N ALA A 159 -5.32 8.74 11.31
CA ALA A 159 -5.33 10.10 11.85
C ALA A 159 -5.04 11.18 10.79
N GLU A 160 -4.34 10.82 9.70
CA GLU A 160 -4.00 11.74 8.60
C GLU A 160 -5.20 11.96 7.64
N ASP A 161 -6.19 11.07 7.66
CA ASP A 161 -7.32 11.04 6.73
C ASP A 161 -8.55 11.83 7.24
N GLU A 162 -8.32 12.98 7.90
CA GLU A 162 -9.42 13.81 8.43
C GLU A 162 -10.36 14.28 7.30
N ARG A 163 -9.80 14.75 6.18
CA ARG A 163 -10.59 15.24 5.04
C ARG A 163 -11.46 14.16 4.41
N VAL A 164 -10.97 12.92 4.34
CA VAL A 164 -11.72 11.74 3.88
C VAL A 164 -12.94 11.51 4.79
N ARG A 165 -12.75 11.57 6.11
CA ARG A 165 -13.84 11.44 7.09
C ARG A 165 -14.84 12.60 7.02
N GLU A 166 -14.38 13.84 6.81
CA GLU A 166 -15.27 15.00 6.58
C GLU A 166 -16.17 14.81 5.36
N LEU A 167 -15.59 14.42 4.22
CA LEU A 167 -16.31 14.25 2.94
C LEU A 167 -17.35 13.14 3.03
N VAL A 168 -17.00 11.99 3.60
CA VAL A 168 -17.96 10.90 3.83
C VAL A 168 -19.08 11.32 4.78
N THR A 169 -18.75 12.02 5.87
CA THR A 169 -19.75 12.52 6.84
C THR A 169 -20.70 13.53 6.18
N PHE A 170 -20.19 14.38 5.29
CA PHE A 170 -21.00 15.30 4.50
C PHE A 170 -21.96 14.54 3.58
N ILE A 171 -21.46 13.59 2.78
CA ILE A 171 -22.28 12.79 1.85
C ILE A 171 -23.38 12.03 2.61
N GLN A 172 -23.05 11.36 3.72
CA GLN A 172 -24.02 10.62 4.54
C GLN A 172 -25.10 11.55 5.16
N ARG A 173 -24.79 12.82 5.41
CA ARG A 173 -25.75 13.81 5.93
C ARG A 173 -26.68 14.35 4.85
N GLU A 174 -26.18 14.60 3.65
CA GLU A 174 -26.98 15.16 2.55
C GLU A 174 -27.78 14.10 1.78
N LEU A 175 -27.37 12.82 1.79
CA LEU A 175 -28.06 11.74 1.08
C LEU A 175 -29.54 11.54 1.53
N PRO A 176 -29.90 11.60 2.84
CA PRO A 176 -31.30 11.64 3.28
C PRO A 176 -32.08 12.89 2.83
N VAL A 177 -31.40 14.03 2.64
CA VAL A 177 -32.03 15.27 2.14
C VAL A 177 -32.35 15.12 0.65
N TYR A 178 -31.42 14.59 -0.12
CA TYR A 178 -31.61 14.25 -1.54
C TYR A 178 -32.79 13.28 -1.73
N THR A 179 -32.79 12.13 -1.04
CA THR A 179 -33.86 11.12 -1.20
C THR A 179 -35.23 11.67 -0.80
N ALA A 180 -35.30 12.52 0.23
CA ALA A 180 -36.54 13.19 0.62
C ALA A 180 -37.04 14.23 -0.40
N LEU A 181 -36.14 14.89 -1.16
CA LEU A 181 -36.53 15.78 -2.27
C LEU A 181 -37.03 14.99 -3.48
N VAL A 182 -36.37 13.87 -3.82
CA VAL A 182 -36.79 12.97 -4.91
C VAL A 182 -38.19 12.39 -4.65
N GLU A 183 -38.47 11.88 -3.45
CA GLU A 183 -39.82 11.37 -3.14
C GLU A 183 -40.87 12.50 -3.09
N LYS A 184 -40.53 13.70 -2.62
CA LYS A 184 -41.43 14.87 -2.74
C LYS A 184 -41.74 15.21 -4.19
N ALA A 185 -40.76 15.14 -5.08
CA ALA A 185 -40.95 15.34 -6.52
C ALA A 185 -41.88 14.25 -7.09
N ARG A 186 -41.60 12.96 -6.85
CA ARG A 186 -42.40 11.81 -7.28
C ARG A 186 -43.85 11.84 -6.79
N VAL A 187 -44.10 12.24 -5.54
CA VAL A 187 -45.47 12.38 -5.00
C VAL A 187 -46.22 13.53 -5.67
N ASN A 188 -45.58 14.69 -5.86
CA ASN A 188 -46.22 15.83 -6.51
C ASN A 188 -46.41 15.63 -8.02
N HIS A 189 -45.51 14.91 -8.69
CA HIS A 189 -45.63 14.55 -10.11
C HIS A 189 -46.86 13.67 -10.33
N ARG A 190 -47.04 12.62 -9.51
CA ARG A 190 -48.26 11.77 -9.54
C ARG A 190 -49.56 12.53 -9.24
N ALA A 191 -49.48 13.67 -8.55
CA ALA A 191 -50.62 14.56 -8.29
C ALA A 191 -50.81 15.65 -9.37
N GLY A 192 -49.96 15.71 -10.40
CA GLY A 192 -50.00 16.75 -11.43
C GLY A 192 -49.61 18.16 -10.95
N HIS A 193 -48.94 18.27 -9.80
CA HIS A 193 -48.57 19.56 -9.24
C HIS A 193 -47.26 20.11 -9.85
N ALA A 194 -47.30 21.32 -10.40
CA ALA A 194 -46.12 21.98 -11.01
C ALA A 194 -44.91 22.14 -10.06
N VAL A 195 -45.12 22.10 -8.74
CA VAL A 195 -44.04 22.14 -7.73
C VAL A 195 -43.10 20.92 -7.81
N ALA A 196 -43.54 19.82 -8.43
CA ALA A 196 -42.72 18.63 -8.64
C ALA A 196 -41.39 18.95 -9.34
N ASN A 197 -41.43 19.81 -10.37
CA ASN A 197 -40.24 20.20 -11.14
C ASN A 197 -39.24 20.97 -10.25
N SER A 198 -39.74 21.80 -9.32
CA SER A 198 -38.88 22.50 -8.36
C SER A 198 -38.22 21.55 -7.37
N TYR A 199 -38.94 20.55 -6.86
CA TYR A 199 -38.34 19.54 -5.99
C TYR A 199 -37.29 18.69 -6.71
N MET A 200 -37.54 18.26 -7.96
CA MET A 200 -36.57 17.49 -8.74
C MET A 200 -35.34 18.33 -9.12
N SER A 201 -35.54 19.58 -9.55
CA SER A 201 -34.44 20.51 -9.85
C SER A 201 -33.57 20.77 -8.62
N ASN A 202 -34.17 20.94 -7.43
CA ASN A 202 -33.42 21.09 -6.18
C ASN A 202 -32.69 19.80 -5.77
N ALA A 203 -33.26 18.62 -6.04
CA ALA A 203 -32.63 17.33 -5.75
C ALA A 203 -31.36 17.14 -6.60
N SER A 204 -31.47 17.27 -7.93
CA SER A 204 -30.32 17.12 -8.83
C SER A 204 -29.31 18.26 -8.64
N ALA A 205 -29.75 19.47 -8.30
CA ALA A 205 -28.82 20.54 -7.91
C ALA A 205 -28.02 20.18 -6.64
N LEU A 206 -28.66 19.65 -5.59
CA LEU A 206 -27.95 19.18 -4.38
C LEU A 206 -26.96 18.06 -4.73
N MET A 207 -27.37 17.09 -5.53
CA MET A 207 -26.52 15.98 -5.95
C MET A 207 -25.31 16.47 -6.75
N ARG A 208 -25.53 17.27 -7.79
CA ARG A 208 -24.48 17.69 -8.74
C ARG A 208 -23.57 18.82 -8.25
N THR A 209 -24.06 19.72 -7.39
CA THR A 209 -23.26 20.87 -6.92
C THR A 209 -22.57 20.63 -5.57
N GLN A 210 -22.95 19.58 -4.84
CA GLN A 210 -22.43 19.32 -3.50
C GLN A 210 -22.02 17.86 -3.30
N ILE A 211 -22.93 16.90 -3.52
CA ILE A 211 -22.67 15.49 -3.18
C ILE A 211 -21.66 14.83 -4.13
N LEU A 212 -21.86 14.94 -5.45
CA LEU A 212 -20.94 14.38 -6.45
C LEU A 212 -19.56 15.05 -6.44
N PRO A 213 -19.42 16.39 -6.31
CA PRO A 213 -18.11 17.02 -6.07
C PRO A 213 -17.41 16.51 -4.82
N ALA A 214 -18.13 16.31 -3.70
CA ALA A 214 -17.54 15.73 -2.49
C ALA A 214 -17.09 14.28 -2.69
N ALA A 215 -17.85 13.48 -3.44
CA ALA A 215 -17.49 12.10 -3.79
C ALA A 215 -16.30 12.03 -4.77
N ALA A 216 -16.19 12.99 -5.70
CA ALA A 216 -15.07 13.11 -6.61
C ALA A 216 -13.78 13.58 -5.89
N GLU A 217 -13.88 14.54 -4.96
CA GLU A 217 -12.76 14.95 -4.10
C GLU A 217 -12.28 13.75 -3.25
N LEU A 218 -13.22 13.01 -2.65
CA LEU A 218 -12.93 11.79 -1.89
C LEU A 218 -12.16 10.78 -2.75
N PHE A 219 -12.68 10.43 -3.94
CA PHE A 219 -12.03 9.49 -4.85
C PHE A 219 -10.65 9.96 -5.33
N THR A 220 -10.47 11.27 -5.54
CA THR A 220 -9.18 11.86 -5.90
C THR A 220 -8.16 11.67 -4.78
N LEU A 221 -8.52 12.01 -3.54
CA LEU A 221 -7.65 11.87 -2.37
C LEU A 221 -7.27 10.41 -2.10
N THR A 222 -8.22 9.47 -2.20
CA THR A 222 -7.95 8.05 -1.98
C THR A 222 -7.07 7.46 -3.08
N SER A 223 -7.29 7.84 -4.34
CA SER A 223 -6.48 7.37 -5.47
C SER A 223 -5.07 7.95 -5.48
N GLU A 224 -4.91 9.24 -5.11
CA GLU A 224 -3.58 9.81 -4.89
C GLU A 224 -2.83 9.07 -3.78
N LYS A 225 -3.51 8.70 -2.68
CA LYS A 225 -2.92 7.92 -1.59
C LYS A 225 -2.47 6.53 -2.04
N VAL A 226 -3.27 5.83 -2.86
CA VAL A 226 -2.87 4.56 -3.51
C VAL A 226 -1.60 4.76 -4.35
N SER A 227 -1.60 5.75 -5.25
CA SER A 227 -0.46 6.06 -6.13
C SER A 227 0.81 6.41 -5.34
N GLN A 228 0.70 7.24 -4.30
CA GLN A 228 1.84 7.62 -3.45
C GLN A 228 2.42 6.42 -2.68
N GLN A 229 1.59 5.51 -2.16
CA GLN A 229 2.06 4.29 -1.50
C GLN A 229 2.72 3.32 -2.48
N GLN A 230 2.13 3.12 -3.67
CA GLN A 230 2.73 2.35 -4.76
C GLN A 230 4.11 2.89 -5.18
N GLN A 231 4.24 4.21 -5.35
CA GLN A 231 5.52 4.86 -5.68
C GLN A 231 6.60 4.73 -4.58
N ARG A 232 6.22 4.47 -3.33
CA ARG A 232 7.19 4.17 -2.24
C ARG A 232 7.69 2.73 -2.33
N LEU A 233 6.80 1.79 -2.64
CA LEU A 233 7.11 0.36 -2.79
C LEU A 233 8.05 0.07 -3.97
N THR A 234 7.91 0.78 -5.09
CA THR A 234 8.69 0.55 -6.34
C THR A 234 10.12 1.11 -6.34
N ARG A 235 10.52 1.93 -5.36
CA ARG A 235 11.90 2.47 -5.28
C ARG A 235 12.93 1.34 -5.09
N PRO A 236 14.13 1.32 -5.69
CA PRO A 236 15.04 0.17 -5.50
C PRO A 236 15.70 0.13 -4.11
N GLN A 237 15.88 -1.07 -3.52
CA GLN A 237 16.52 -1.26 -2.20
C GLN A 237 18.06 -1.20 -2.25
N TRP A 238 18.62 -0.09 -2.72
CA TRP A 238 20.08 0.06 -2.84
C TRP A 238 20.84 -0.16 -1.52
N VAL A 239 20.29 0.31 -0.39
CA VAL A 239 20.95 0.23 0.92
C VAL A 239 21.11 -1.22 1.40
N PRO A 240 20.05 -2.05 1.54
CA PRO A 240 20.21 -3.47 1.90
C PRO A 240 21.08 -4.28 0.94
N LEU A 241 20.92 -4.07 -0.37
CA LEU A 241 21.70 -4.80 -1.38
C LEU A 241 23.19 -4.51 -1.24
N SER A 242 23.56 -3.24 -1.00
CA SER A 242 24.96 -2.86 -0.75
C SER A 242 25.55 -3.53 0.50
N GLY A 243 24.73 -3.76 1.53
CA GLY A 243 25.12 -4.50 2.74
C GLY A 243 25.47 -5.97 2.46
N LEU A 244 24.64 -6.67 1.67
CA LEU A 244 24.92 -8.06 1.25
C LEU A 244 26.18 -8.16 0.36
N VAL A 245 26.35 -7.22 -0.57
CA VAL A 245 27.56 -7.15 -1.41
C VAL A 245 28.81 -6.88 -0.56
N ALA A 246 28.74 -5.94 0.39
CA ALA A 246 29.84 -5.67 1.32
C ALA A 246 30.18 -6.90 2.18
N ALA A 247 29.19 -7.63 2.68
CA ALA A 247 29.39 -8.86 3.45
C ALA A 247 30.11 -9.96 2.64
N LEU A 248 29.76 -10.12 1.35
CA LEU A 248 30.46 -11.03 0.43
C LEU A 248 31.90 -10.59 0.15
N ILE A 249 32.16 -9.28 0.00
CA ILE A 249 33.52 -8.73 -0.14
C ILE A 249 34.34 -9.02 1.12
N PHE A 250 33.78 -8.81 2.32
CA PHE A 250 34.45 -9.14 3.59
C PHE A 250 34.75 -10.64 3.72
N LEU A 251 33.84 -11.53 3.29
CA LEU A 251 34.10 -12.97 3.22
C LEU A 251 35.25 -13.31 2.27
N GLY A 252 35.27 -12.72 1.07
CA GLY A 252 36.35 -12.90 0.09
C GLY A 252 37.71 -12.45 0.62
N LEU A 253 37.76 -11.27 1.25
CA LEU A 253 38.97 -10.75 1.89
C LEU A 253 39.44 -11.64 3.04
N ALA A 254 38.53 -12.15 3.87
CA ALA A 254 38.86 -13.08 4.96
C ALA A 254 39.40 -14.41 4.44
N GLN A 255 38.80 -14.98 3.39
CA GLN A 255 39.30 -16.19 2.72
C GLN A 255 40.69 -15.98 2.12
N TRP A 256 40.91 -14.86 1.41
CA TRP A 256 42.20 -14.52 0.82
C TRP A 256 43.30 -14.34 1.87
N TRP A 257 42.99 -13.64 2.97
CA TRP A 257 43.91 -13.46 4.09
C TRP A 257 44.28 -14.80 4.74
N LEU A 258 43.29 -15.66 5.02
CA LEU A 258 43.51 -17.01 5.56
C LEU A 258 44.37 -17.88 4.63
N TRP A 259 44.14 -17.82 3.32
CA TRP A 259 44.94 -18.53 2.31
C TRP A 259 46.40 -18.05 2.32
N ARG A 260 46.61 -16.73 2.31
CA ARG A 260 47.95 -16.11 2.34
C ARG A 260 48.72 -16.45 3.61
N LEU A 261 48.03 -16.53 4.76
CA LEU A 261 48.62 -16.83 6.06
C LEU A 261 48.96 -18.32 6.24
N THR A 262 48.13 -19.24 5.71
CA THR A 262 48.25 -20.68 6.03
C THR A 262 48.65 -21.61 4.87
N ARG A 263 48.78 -21.11 3.63
CA ARG A 263 49.21 -21.85 2.41
C ARG A 263 48.46 -23.16 2.09
N ARG A 264 47.43 -23.55 2.86
CA ARG A 264 46.56 -24.72 2.65
C ARG A 264 45.27 -24.34 1.92
N ARG A 265 44.66 -25.33 1.25
CA ARG A 265 43.44 -25.16 0.42
C ARG A 265 42.21 -24.78 1.27
N PHE A 266 41.25 -24.14 0.60
CA PHE A 266 39.97 -23.58 1.09
C PHE A 266 39.38 -24.19 2.38
N ASN A 267 38.97 -23.30 3.30
CA ASN A 267 38.22 -23.67 4.48
C ASN A 267 36.74 -23.92 4.14
N ARG A 268 36.27 -25.16 4.32
CA ARG A 268 34.90 -25.59 3.96
C ARG A 268 33.80 -24.73 4.60
N GLY A 269 33.97 -24.29 5.84
CA GLY A 269 32.99 -23.45 6.53
C GLY A 269 32.83 -22.06 5.89
N PHE A 270 33.93 -21.43 5.49
CA PHE A 270 33.88 -20.16 4.75
C PHE A 270 33.31 -20.31 3.34
N VAL A 271 33.59 -21.42 2.65
CA VAL A 271 33.01 -21.69 1.33
C VAL A 271 31.49 -21.88 1.43
N ALA A 272 31.02 -22.63 2.43
CA ALA A 272 29.59 -22.78 2.69
C ALA A 272 28.91 -21.44 3.04
N ALA A 273 29.54 -20.61 3.88
CA ALA A 273 29.04 -19.27 4.21
C ALA A 273 28.95 -18.35 2.97
N THR A 274 29.96 -18.39 2.09
CA THR A 274 29.95 -17.64 0.81
C THR A 274 28.88 -18.17 -0.13
N GLY A 275 28.67 -19.48 -0.22
CA GLY A 275 27.60 -20.08 -1.03
C GLY A 275 26.20 -19.68 -0.56
N LEU A 276 25.95 -19.72 0.76
CA LEU A 276 24.69 -19.27 1.36
C LEU A 276 24.42 -17.79 1.10
N LEU A 277 25.41 -16.92 1.32
CA LEU A 277 25.24 -15.49 1.05
C LEU A 277 25.15 -15.15 -0.43
N PHE A 278 25.84 -15.88 -1.31
CA PHE A 278 25.74 -15.68 -2.75
C PHE A 278 24.35 -16.08 -3.25
N LEU A 279 23.81 -17.21 -2.78
CA LEU A 279 22.45 -17.62 -3.08
C LEU A 279 21.43 -16.62 -2.53
N ALA A 280 21.62 -16.11 -1.31
CA ALA A 280 20.78 -15.05 -0.74
C ALA A 280 20.85 -13.74 -1.53
N LEU A 281 22.05 -13.33 -2.00
CA LEU A 281 22.22 -12.15 -2.85
C LEU A 281 21.54 -12.34 -4.21
N VAL A 282 21.76 -13.48 -4.89
CA VAL A 282 21.13 -13.78 -6.18
C VAL A 282 19.61 -13.80 -6.05
N TRP A 283 19.08 -14.43 -4.99
CA TRP A 283 17.65 -14.47 -4.72
C TRP A 283 17.07 -13.07 -4.45
N ALA A 284 17.68 -12.30 -3.54
CA ALA A 284 17.27 -10.93 -3.24
C ALA A 284 17.40 -9.98 -4.46
N SER A 285 18.42 -10.20 -5.30
CA SER A 285 18.64 -9.42 -6.53
C SER A 285 17.64 -9.80 -7.62
N ALA A 286 17.30 -11.08 -7.77
CA ALA A 286 16.26 -11.54 -8.69
C ALA A 286 14.88 -10.97 -8.29
N SER A 287 14.53 -10.98 -7.00
CA SER A 287 13.28 -10.35 -6.53
C SER A 287 13.27 -8.82 -6.69
N ASN A 288 14.39 -8.14 -6.41
CA ASN A 288 14.52 -6.70 -6.68
C ASN A 288 14.50 -6.40 -8.19
N PHE A 289 15.07 -7.26 -9.04
CA PHE A 289 15.04 -7.11 -10.49
C PHE A 289 13.65 -7.35 -11.05
N ALA A 290 12.91 -8.35 -10.56
CA ALA A 290 11.49 -8.52 -10.90
C ALA A 290 10.67 -7.29 -10.53
N THR A 291 10.91 -6.72 -9.32
CA THR A 291 10.25 -5.48 -8.86
C THR A 291 10.68 -4.24 -9.65
N TRP A 292 11.90 -4.22 -10.21
CA TRP A 292 12.44 -3.08 -10.96
C TRP A 292 12.10 -3.16 -12.46
N ALA A 293 12.11 -4.34 -13.06
CA ALA A 293 11.66 -4.56 -14.43
C ALA A 293 10.17 -4.24 -14.55
N SER A 294 9.35 -4.73 -13.61
CA SER A 294 7.98 -4.24 -13.49
C SER A 294 7.95 -2.75 -13.14
N GLY A 295 8.83 -2.23 -12.29
CA GLY A 295 8.93 -0.78 -12.02
C GLY A 295 9.29 0.13 -13.21
N HIS A 296 9.97 -0.36 -14.25
CA HIS A 296 10.46 0.45 -15.39
C HIS A 296 9.77 0.16 -16.73
N GLN A 297 9.09 -0.98 -16.87
CA GLN A 297 8.31 -1.34 -18.07
C GLN A 297 6.87 -1.80 -17.76
N GLY A 298 6.58 -2.28 -16.55
CA GLY A 298 5.26 -2.84 -16.17
C GLY A 298 4.38 -1.91 -15.33
N PHE A 299 4.90 -0.92 -14.60
CA PHE A 299 4.12 -0.20 -13.59
C PHE A 299 3.24 0.88 -14.22
N GLU A 300 3.74 1.53 -15.28
CA GLU A 300 2.86 2.28 -16.17
C GLU A 300 1.80 1.36 -16.82
N THR A 301 2.11 0.10 -17.08
CA THR A 301 1.26 -0.83 -17.84
C THR A 301 0.18 -1.50 -17.00
N VAL A 302 0.41 -1.75 -15.70
CA VAL A 302 -0.52 -2.46 -14.81
C VAL A 302 -1.44 -1.50 -14.03
N SER A 303 -1.00 -0.27 -13.72
CA SER A 303 -1.87 0.70 -13.02
C SER A 303 -2.66 1.62 -13.96
N ARG A 304 -2.08 2.05 -15.11
CA ARG A 304 -2.80 2.92 -16.07
C ARG A 304 -4.15 2.37 -16.52
N PRO A 305 -4.35 1.07 -16.80
CA PRO A 305 -5.66 0.59 -17.23
C PRO A 305 -6.75 0.82 -16.19
N TRP A 306 -6.45 0.64 -14.90
CA TRP A 306 -7.43 0.89 -13.84
C TRP A 306 -7.71 2.39 -13.68
N ASP A 307 -6.67 3.23 -13.68
CA ASP A 307 -6.82 4.70 -13.61
C ASP A 307 -7.60 5.24 -14.82
N SER A 308 -7.25 4.82 -16.04
CA SER A 308 -7.86 5.30 -17.29
C SER A 308 -9.31 4.84 -17.42
N LEU A 309 -9.62 3.55 -17.18
CA LEU A 309 -10.98 3.03 -17.21
C LEU A 309 -11.88 3.70 -16.16
N THR A 310 -11.34 3.96 -14.96
CA THR A 310 -12.10 4.63 -13.89
C THR A 310 -12.37 6.10 -14.24
N ALA A 311 -11.37 6.82 -14.73
CA ALA A 311 -11.54 8.21 -15.18
C ALA A 311 -12.52 8.32 -16.35
N SER A 312 -12.37 7.48 -17.39
CA SER A 312 -13.25 7.49 -18.56
C SER A 312 -14.69 7.08 -18.22
N ARG A 313 -14.89 6.17 -17.26
CA ARG A 313 -16.23 5.84 -16.74
C ARG A 313 -16.88 7.02 -16.02
N ILE A 314 -16.11 7.75 -15.21
CA ILE A 314 -16.59 8.98 -14.55
C ILE A 314 -16.99 10.03 -15.59
N GLU A 315 -16.18 10.23 -16.65
CA GLU A 315 -16.52 11.14 -17.76
C GLU A 315 -17.78 10.68 -18.50
N ALA A 316 -17.92 9.39 -18.80
CA ALA A 316 -19.12 8.84 -19.43
C ALA A 316 -20.38 9.08 -18.60
N GLN A 317 -20.31 8.91 -17.27
CA GLN A 317 -21.42 9.20 -16.36
C GLN A 317 -21.77 10.71 -16.30
N GLN A 318 -20.76 11.59 -16.34
CA GLN A 318 -20.98 13.04 -16.41
C GLN A 318 -21.62 13.48 -17.73
N MET A 319 -21.19 12.86 -18.84
CA MET A 319 -21.80 13.06 -20.16
C MET A 319 -23.26 12.63 -20.14
N ARG A 320 -23.56 11.41 -19.65
CA ARG A 320 -24.92 10.91 -19.52
C ARG A 320 -25.83 11.82 -18.70
N THR A 321 -25.34 12.33 -17.58
CA THR A 321 -26.05 13.29 -16.72
C THR A 321 -26.32 14.63 -17.44
N SER A 322 -25.49 14.98 -18.42
CA SER A 322 -25.61 16.19 -19.23
C SER A 322 -26.63 16.02 -20.37
N GLU A 323 -26.65 14.85 -21.05
CA GLU A 323 -27.72 14.47 -22.00
C GLU A 323 -29.11 14.55 -21.36
N THR A 324 -29.27 13.94 -20.18
CA THR A 324 -30.56 13.94 -19.46
C THR A 324 -30.98 15.35 -19.02
N LEU A 325 -30.01 16.22 -18.66
CA LEU A 325 -30.31 17.62 -18.34
C LEU A 325 -30.71 18.43 -19.58
N ALA A 326 -30.15 18.12 -20.75
CA ALA A 326 -30.49 18.83 -22.00
C ALA A 326 -31.98 18.70 -22.34
N LEU A 327 -32.60 17.54 -22.07
CA LEU A 327 -34.05 17.37 -22.17
C LEU A 327 -34.84 18.26 -21.19
N VAL A 328 -34.39 18.34 -19.94
CA VAL A 328 -35.07 19.09 -18.87
C VAL A 328 -34.97 20.60 -19.08
N LEU A 329 -33.80 21.10 -19.50
CA LEU A 329 -33.51 22.53 -19.63
C LEU A 329 -33.62 23.08 -21.05
N ARG A 330 -33.70 22.22 -22.08
CA ARG A 330 -33.63 22.60 -23.50
C ARG A 330 -32.37 23.42 -23.81
N SER A 331 -31.23 22.96 -23.31
CA SER A 331 -29.92 23.64 -23.43
C SER A 331 -29.32 23.49 -24.84
N SER A 332 -28.31 24.31 -25.14
CA SER A 332 -27.63 24.34 -26.43
C SER A 332 -26.85 23.05 -26.76
N GLU A 333 -27.05 22.57 -27.98
CA GLU A 333 -26.47 21.35 -28.55
C GLU A 333 -24.94 21.40 -28.73
N GLN A 334 -24.39 22.58 -29.03
CA GLN A 334 -23.03 22.69 -29.55
C GLN A 334 -21.92 22.43 -28.52
N ASP A 335 -22.13 22.77 -27.24
CA ASP A 335 -21.18 22.42 -26.17
C ASP A 335 -21.23 20.90 -25.88
N MET A 336 -22.42 20.30 -26.00
CA MET A 336 -22.67 18.89 -25.71
C MET A 336 -21.92 17.97 -26.68
N SER A 337 -21.91 18.27 -27.98
CA SER A 337 -21.20 17.45 -28.98
C SER A 337 -19.67 17.45 -28.81
N VAL A 338 -19.09 18.58 -28.36
CA VAL A 338 -17.65 18.69 -28.06
C VAL A 338 -17.29 17.86 -26.82
N HIS A 339 -18.08 17.97 -25.75
CA HIS A 339 -17.89 17.17 -24.54
C HIS A 339 -18.05 15.67 -24.84
N PHE A 340 -19.09 15.27 -25.58
CA PHE A 340 -19.32 13.88 -25.98
C PHE A 340 -18.14 13.29 -26.76
N SER A 341 -17.65 14.02 -27.77
CA SER A 341 -16.50 13.61 -28.57
C SER A 341 -15.23 13.40 -27.71
N SER A 342 -15.02 14.25 -26.71
CA SER A 342 -13.91 14.12 -25.76
C SER A 342 -14.06 12.87 -24.88
N THR A 343 -15.27 12.58 -24.42
CA THR A 343 -15.58 11.40 -23.59
C THR A 343 -15.48 10.09 -24.36
N VAL A 344 -15.94 10.04 -25.62
CA VAL A 344 -15.73 8.85 -26.47
C VAL A 344 -14.24 8.62 -26.71
N TYR A 345 -13.46 9.68 -26.94
CA TYR A 345 -12.01 9.58 -27.09
C TYR A 345 -11.31 9.05 -25.81
N SER A 346 -11.70 9.51 -24.62
CA SER A 346 -11.09 9.04 -23.36
C SER A 346 -11.45 7.59 -23.05
N VAL A 347 -12.68 7.16 -23.32
CA VAL A 347 -13.10 5.75 -23.22
C VAL A 347 -12.32 4.87 -24.20
N ASP A 348 -12.23 5.25 -25.47
CA ASP A 348 -11.50 4.50 -26.50
C ASP A 348 -9.97 4.48 -26.24
N GLN A 349 -9.41 5.53 -25.62
CA GLN A 349 -8.05 5.50 -25.08
C GLN A 349 -7.92 4.51 -23.92
N ALA A 350 -8.83 4.52 -22.93
CA ALA A 350 -8.79 3.59 -21.80
C ALA A 350 -8.91 2.12 -22.23
N LEU A 351 -9.75 1.83 -23.24
CA LEU A 351 -9.85 0.51 -23.86
C LEU A 351 -8.54 0.09 -24.54
N ARG A 352 -7.83 1.01 -25.21
CA ARG A 352 -6.50 0.75 -25.78
C ARG A 352 -5.42 0.53 -24.72
N ASP A 353 -5.42 1.32 -23.65
CA ASP A 353 -4.46 1.17 -22.55
C ASP A 353 -4.64 -0.20 -21.87
N TYR A 354 -5.89 -0.65 -21.69
CA TYR A 354 -6.21 -2.00 -21.20
C TYR A 354 -5.85 -3.10 -22.21
N GLU A 355 -6.16 -2.93 -23.49
CA GLU A 355 -5.77 -3.87 -24.57
C GLU A 355 -4.25 -4.02 -24.67
N GLN A 356 -3.48 -2.94 -24.47
CA GLN A 356 -2.03 -2.98 -24.42
C GLN A 356 -1.54 -3.78 -23.21
N ALA A 357 -2.16 -3.64 -22.04
CA ALA A 357 -1.81 -4.40 -20.84
C ALA A 357 -2.08 -5.91 -20.96
N LEU A 358 -3.10 -6.33 -21.72
CA LEU A 358 -3.36 -7.75 -22.00
C LEU A 358 -2.28 -8.44 -22.86
N ASN A 359 -1.40 -7.67 -23.51
CA ASN A 359 -0.31 -8.24 -24.31
C ASN A 359 0.95 -8.54 -23.47
N ASP A 360 0.89 -8.35 -22.15
CA ASP A 360 1.96 -8.70 -21.20
C ASP A 360 1.67 -10.10 -20.60
N ASP A 361 2.67 -10.99 -20.62
CA ASP A 361 2.53 -12.39 -20.17
C ASP A 361 2.17 -12.51 -18.67
N ASP A 362 2.45 -11.47 -17.88
CA ASP A 362 2.13 -11.40 -16.45
C ASP A 362 0.68 -10.95 -16.14
N PHE A 363 -0.11 -10.52 -17.15
CA PHE A 363 -1.51 -10.14 -16.94
C PHE A 363 -2.41 -11.39 -16.95
N PRO A 364 -3.16 -11.71 -15.87
CA PRO A 364 -3.98 -12.91 -15.82
C PRO A 364 -5.13 -12.86 -16.84
N SER A 365 -5.51 -14.03 -17.36
CA SER A 365 -6.45 -14.19 -18.46
C SER A 365 -7.74 -13.39 -18.29
N SER A 366 -7.94 -12.39 -19.14
CA SER A 366 -9.19 -11.65 -19.25
C SER A 366 -10.28 -12.48 -19.94
N ASP A 367 -11.55 -12.08 -19.80
CA ASP A 367 -12.60 -12.60 -20.68
C ASP A 367 -12.43 -11.98 -22.08
N PRO A 368 -12.13 -12.76 -23.14
CA PRO A 368 -11.87 -12.22 -24.48
C PRO A 368 -13.06 -11.47 -25.08
N SER A 369 -14.27 -11.63 -24.52
CA SER A 369 -15.48 -10.94 -24.99
C SER A 369 -15.64 -9.52 -24.46
N LEU A 370 -14.92 -9.11 -23.40
CA LEU A 370 -15.13 -7.82 -22.75
C LEU A 370 -14.68 -6.63 -23.60
N ILE A 371 -13.49 -6.66 -24.21
CA ILE A 371 -13.03 -5.56 -25.08
C ILE A 371 -13.93 -5.43 -26.33
N PRO A 372 -14.26 -6.51 -27.08
CA PRO A 372 -15.20 -6.41 -28.19
C PRO A 372 -16.59 -5.88 -27.76
N ARG A 373 -17.11 -6.33 -26.61
CA ARG A 373 -18.39 -5.84 -26.06
C ARG A 373 -18.32 -4.34 -25.72
N ALA A 374 -17.23 -3.88 -25.11
CA ALA A 374 -17.03 -2.48 -24.76
C ALA A 374 -16.91 -1.59 -26.01
N LYS A 375 -16.11 -2.03 -27.02
CA LYS A 375 -15.99 -1.32 -28.30
C LYS A 375 -17.35 -1.21 -29.02
N GLN A 376 -18.11 -2.30 -29.10
CA GLN A 376 -19.47 -2.28 -29.67
C GLN A 376 -20.40 -1.34 -28.88
N ALA A 377 -20.38 -1.38 -27.55
CA ALA A 377 -21.24 -0.51 -26.73
C ALA A 377 -20.93 0.99 -26.94
N VAL A 378 -19.65 1.34 -27.16
CA VAL A 378 -19.23 2.72 -27.47
C VAL A 378 -19.67 3.14 -28.89
N GLU A 379 -19.60 2.24 -29.88
CA GLU A 379 -20.15 2.47 -31.22
C GLU A 379 -21.67 2.69 -31.18
N ASP A 380 -22.40 1.82 -30.47
CA ASP A 380 -23.85 1.93 -30.28
C ASP A 380 -24.23 3.22 -29.55
N TRP A 381 -23.47 3.62 -28.52
CA TRP A 381 -23.70 4.87 -27.78
C TRP A 381 -23.41 6.11 -28.63
N THR A 382 -22.38 6.05 -29.47
CA THR A 382 -22.07 7.13 -30.44
C THR A 382 -23.22 7.30 -31.44
N SER A 383 -23.66 6.22 -32.09
CA SER A 383 -24.75 6.29 -33.07
C SER A 383 -26.09 6.72 -32.46
N THR A 384 -26.35 6.35 -31.21
CA THR A 384 -27.59 6.74 -30.52
C THR A 384 -27.55 8.14 -29.93
N HIS A 385 -26.37 8.64 -29.56
CA HIS A 385 -26.17 10.06 -29.24
C HIS A 385 -26.41 10.96 -30.46
N GLU A 386 -25.89 10.58 -31.63
CA GLU A 386 -26.13 11.31 -32.89
C GLU A 386 -27.64 11.46 -33.18
N LYS A 387 -28.40 10.36 -33.10
CA LYS A 387 -29.87 10.38 -33.24
C LYS A 387 -30.53 11.29 -32.21
N PHE A 388 -30.13 11.17 -30.94
CA PHE A 388 -30.65 12.02 -29.85
C PHE A 388 -30.40 13.52 -30.09
N THR A 389 -29.23 13.88 -30.62
CA THR A 389 -28.93 15.28 -31.01
C THR A 389 -29.72 15.72 -32.24
N GLU A 390 -29.92 14.84 -33.24
CA GLU A 390 -30.70 15.14 -34.44
C GLU A 390 -32.19 15.38 -34.08
N ASP A 391 -32.78 14.52 -33.24
CA ASP A 391 -34.14 14.67 -32.72
C ASP A 391 -34.30 16.01 -31.98
N LEU A 392 -33.35 16.38 -31.11
CA LEU A 392 -33.34 17.67 -30.42
C LEU A 392 -33.23 18.86 -31.40
N ALA A 393 -32.35 18.77 -32.40
CA ALA A 393 -32.12 19.82 -33.40
C ALA A 393 -33.34 20.05 -34.31
N MET A 394 -34.06 18.97 -34.66
CA MET A 394 -35.33 19.03 -35.40
C MET A 394 -36.51 19.46 -34.53
N GLY A 395 -36.37 19.45 -33.21
CA GLY A 395 -37.43 19.76 -32.25
C GLY A 395 -38.38 18.58 -31.99
N ASP A 396 -38.00 17.36 -32.38
CA ASP A 396 -38.71 16.13 -32.01
C ASP A 396 -38.36 15.73 -30.57
N TYR A 397 -39.03 16.38 -29.63
CA TYR A 397 -38.88 16.08 -28.21
C TYR A 397 -39.33 14.67 -27.83
N ASP A 398 -40.24 14.05 -28.58
CA ASP A 398 -40.74 12.71 -28.27
C ASP A 398 -39.71 11.64 -28.74
N GLY A 399 -39.08 11.84 -29.90
CA GLY A 399 -37.91 11.06 -30.36
C GLY A 399 -36.73 11.16 -29.39
N ALA A 400 -36.32 12.38 -29.03
CA ALA A 400 -35.23 12.60 -28.08
C ALA A 400 -35.53 12.00 -26.69
N LEU A 401 -36.78 12.07 -26.23
CA LEU A 401 -37.23 11.43 -24.99
C LEU A 401 -37.22 9.90 -25.08
N TYR A 402 -37.57 9.33 -26.22
CA TYR A 402 -37.46 7.90 -26.47
C TYR A 402 -36.00 7.45 -26.42
N GLN A 403 -35.11 8.09 -27.19
CA GLN A 403 -33.66 7.79 -27.19
C GLN A 403 -33.05 7.85 -25.79
N ALA A 404 -33.39 8.89 -25.02
CA ALA A 404 -32.80 9.09 -23.71
C ALA A 404 -33.43 8.26 -22.58
N THR A 405 -34.56 7.58 -22.77
CA THR A 405 -35.26 6.94 -21.63
C THR A 405 -35.81 5.54 -21.87
N ALA A 406 -36.02 5.11 -23.12
CA ALA A 406 -36.47 3.77 -23.42
C ALA A 406 -35.32 2.76 -23.23
N ILE A 407 -35.59 1.67 -22.52
CA ILE A 407 -34.67 0.54 -22.35
C ILE A 407 -35.47 -0.71 -22.71
N ASP A 408 -35.24 -1.23 -23.91
CA ASP A 408 -35.80 -2.47 -24.40
C ASP A 408 -34.66 -3.48 -24.64
N PRO A 409 -34.61 -4.63 -23.94
CA PRO A 409 -33.60 -5.66 -24.18
C PRO A 409 -33.69 -6.32 -25.56
N ASP A 410 -34.87 -6.31 -26.18
CA ASP A 410 -35.15 -6.96 -27.46
C ASP A 410 -35.32 -5.94 -28.63
N GLY A 411 -35.21 -4.65 -28.34
CA GLY A 411 -35.36 -3.54 -29.30
C GLY A 411 -34.03 -3.00 -29.85
N ASP A 412 -34.13 -2.02 -30.76
CA ASP A 412 -32.96 -1.28 -31.25
C ASP A 412 -32.26 -0.52 -30.09
N PRO A 413 -30.91 -0.38 -30.11
CA PRO A 413 -30.20 0.42 -29.13
C PRO A 413 -30.72 1.86 -29.09
N THR A 414 -30.87 2.38 -27.87
CA THR A 414 -31.20 3.76 -27.55
C THR A 414 -30.03 4.39 -26.80
N ALA A 415 -29.95 5.72 -26.71
CA ALA A 415 -28.90 6.38 -25.93
C ALA A 415 -28.89 5.91 -24.46
N ALA A 416 -30.07 5.56 -23.91
CA ALA A 416 -30.18 4.95 -22.59
C ALA A 416 -29.63 3.53 -22.52
N SER A 417 -30.02 2.62 -23.42
CA SER A 417 -29.58 1.21 -23.35
C SER A 417 -28.10 1.06 -23.72
N ALA A 418 -27.63 1.79 -24.73
CA ALA A 418 -26.24 1.82 -25.15
C ALA A 418 -25.31 2.38 -24.05
N PHE A 419 -25.68 3.49 -23.39
CA PHE A 419 -24.92 3.98 -22.23
C PHE A 419 -24.84 2.94 -21.09
N ASN A 420 -25.94 2.23 -20.78
CA ASN A 420 -25.89 1.16 -19.77
C ASN A 420 -24.94 0.03 -20.18
N ALA A 421 -24.83 -0.28 -21.48
CA ALA A 421 -23.84 -1.24 -21.99
C ALA A 421 -22.40 -0.72 -21.85
N VAL A 422 -22.14 0.57 -22.10
CA VAL A 422 -20.84 1.21 -21.85
C VAL A 422 -20.48 1.14 -20.36
N ASP A 423 -21.33 1.64 -19.47
CA ASP A 423 -21.05 1.68 -18.02
C ASP A 423 -20.82 0.26 -17.43
N SER A 424 -21.62 -0.73 -17.85
CA SER A 424 -21.46 -2.12 -17.39
C SER A 424 -20.21 -2.81 -17.98
N SER A 425 -19.84 -2.51 -19.23
CA SER A 425 -18.61 -3.04 -19.82
C SER A 425 -17.36 -2.43 -19.17
N LEU A 426 -17.36 -1.11 -18.89
CA LEU A 426 -16.30 -0.44 -18.13
C LEU A 426 -16.24 -0.95 -16.68
N ALA A 427 -17.37 -1.20 -16.03
CA ALA A 427 -17.40 -1.82 -14.70
C ALA A 427 -16.68 -3.18 -14.68
N ALA A 428 -17.03 -4.07 -15.61
CA ALA A 428 -16.43 -5.40 -15.71
C ALA A 428 -14.92 -5.34 -16.01
N LEU A 429 -14.48 -4.40 -16.86
CA LEU A 429 -13.06 -4.18 -17.16
C LEU A 429 -12.30 -3.61 -15.95
N ILE A 430 -12.89 -2.70 -15.17
CA ILE A 430 -12.32 -2.16 -13.93
C ILE A 430 -12.17 -3.26 -12.88
N ASP A 431 -13.20 -4.08 -12.67
CA ASP A 431 -13.17 -5.21 -11.73
C ASP A 431 -12.09 -6.23 -12.14
N GLN A 432 -11.95 -6.53 -13.44
CA GLN A 432 -10.92 -7.44 -13.92
C GLN A 432 -9.50 -6.85 -13.86
N ALA A 433 -9.32 -5.55 -14.15
CA ALA A 433 -8.05 -4.84 -13.95
C ALA A 433 -7.62 -4.87 -12.47
N ARG A 434 -8.60 -4.69 -11.57
CA ARG A 434 -8.39 -4.75 -10.12
C ARG A 434 -7.99 -6.15 -9.66
N ASP A 435 -8.71 -7.20 -10.06
CA ASP A 435 -8.39 -8.57 -9.68
C ASP A 435 -7.01 -9.01 -10.24
N ALA A 436 -6.65 -8.56 -11.44
CA ALA A 436 -5.31 -8.70 -11.99
C ALA A 436 -4.25 -8.04 -11.10
N MET A 437 -4.43 -6.75 -10.77
CA MET A 437 -3.51 -6.01 -9.91
C MET A 437 -3.37 -6.64 -8.53
N ARG A 438 -4.48 -7.04 -7.89
CA ARG A 438 -4.46 -7.69 -6.57
C ARG A 438 -3.77 -9.05 -6.61
N THR A 439 -4.01 -9.85 -7.65
CA THR A 439 -3.33 -11.13 -7.86
C THR A 439 -1.81 -10.93 -7.98
N TYR A 440 -1.38 -9.97 -8.80
CA TYR A 440 0.03 -9.62 -8.97
C TYR A 440 0.68 -9.15 -7.65
N LEU A 441 0.01 -8.25 -6.92
CA LEU A 441 0.49 -7.74 -5.63
C LEU A 441 0.59 -8.83 -4.54
N VAL A 442 -0.37 -9.76 -4.47
CA VAL A 442 -0.33 -10.91 -3.55
C VAL A 442 0.78 -11.89 -3.89
N GLN A 443 1.06 -12.14 -5.17
CA GLN A 443 2.21 -12.92 -5.59
C GLN A 443 3.53 -12.23 -5.19
N GLY A 444 3.60 -10.90 -5.38
CA GLY A 444 4.70 -10.06 -4.90
C GLY A 444 4.93 -10.15 -3.39
N LEU A 445 3.87 -10.06 -2.57
CA LEU A 445 3.94 -10.26 -1.12
C LEU A 445 4.55 -11.60 -0.75
N ASN A 446 4.04 -12.69 -1.32
CA ASN A 446 4.52 -14.04 -1.04
C ASN A 446 6.00 -14.21 -1.38
N ALA A 447 6.44 -13.66 -2.52
CA ALA A 447 7.85 -13.63 -2.90
C ALA A 447 8.70 -12.84 -1.89
N MET A 448 8.27 -11.65 -1.47
CA MET A 448 8.99 -10.83 -0.47
C MET A 448 9.09 -11.52 0.90
N THR A 449 8.03 -12.21 1.36
CA THR A 449 8.05 -12.99 2.61
C THR A 449 9.06 -14.14 2.56
N MET A 450 9.17 -14.81 1.40
CA MET A 450 10.19 -15.83 1.15
C MET A 450 11.60 -15.22 1.13
N VAL A 451 11.80 -14.03 0.56
CA VAL A 451 13.09 -13.32 0.59
C VAL A 451 13.52 -12.99 2.01
N SER A 452 12.66 -12.38 2.83
CA SER A 452 13.01 -12.01 4.22
C SER A 452 13.41 -13.24 5.04
N THR A 453 12.59 -14.29 5.00
CA THR A 453 12.84 -15.55 5.73
C THR A 453 14.09 -16.27 5.21
N GLY A 454 14.24 -16.36 3.88
CA GLY A 454 15.38 -17.02 3.23
C GLY A 454 16.71 -16.33 3.50
N VAL A 455 16.77 -14.99 3.42
CA VAL A 455 17.97 -14.21 3.73
C VAL A 455 18.34 -14.33 5.22
N LEU A 456 17.36 -14.30 6.12
CA LEU A 456 17.60 -14.45 7.56
C LEU A 456 18.18 -15.84 7.88
N LEU A 457 17.58 -16.91 7.36
CA LEU A 457 18.07 -18.28 7.51
C LEU A 457 19.47 -18.47 6.88
N ALA A 458 19.70 -17.93 5.69
CA ALA A 458 21.00 -17.97 5.03
C ALA A 458 22.08 -17.21 5.82
N THR A 459 21.73 -16.08 6.45
CA THR A 459 22.64 -15.30 7.29
C THR A 459 23.00 -16.06 8.57
N PHE A 460 22.01 -16.64 9.27
CA PHE A 460 22.27 -17.49 10.44
C PHE A 460 23.12 -18.71 10.07
N GLY A 461 22.81 -19.39 8.95
CA GLY A 461 23.59 -20.50 8.43
C GLY A 461 25.03 -20.10 8.10
N ALA A 462 25.24 -18.92 7.50
CA ALA A 462 26.57 -18.39 7.19
C ALA A 462 27.38 -18.09 8.46
N ILE A 463 26.77 -17.50 9.49
CA ILE A 463 27.42 -17.26 10.79
C ILE A 463 27.84 -18.59 11.44
N ILE A 464 26.95 -19.59 11.48
CA ILE A 464 27.25 -20.93 12.02
C ILE A 464 28.39 -21.59 11.22
N ALA A 465 28.36 -21.51 9.89
CA ALA A 465 29.39 -22.08 9.03
C ALA A 465 30.77 -21.43 9.20
N VAL A 466 30.83 -20.11 9.43
CA VAL A 466 32.06 -19.39 9.77
C VAL A 466 32.64 -19.90 11.10
N TRP A 467 31.82 -19.99 12.15
CA TRP A 467 32.27 -20.48 13.46
C TRP A 467 32.73 -21.95 13.42
N LEU A 468 31.99 -22.83 12.75
CA LEU A 468 32.39 -24.23 12.55
C LEU A 468 33.68 -24.36 11.73
N GLY A 469 33.89 -23.49 10.73
CA GLY A 469 35.12 -23.47 9.93
C GLY A 469 36.36 -23.04 10.74
N ILE A 470 36.19 -22.25 11.80
CA ILE A 470 37.31 -21.71 12.59
C ILE A 470 37.63 -22.56 13.81
N ARG A 471 36.63 -23.26 14.37
CA ARG A 471 36.78 -24.18 15.51
C ARG A 471 38.02 -25.10 15.45
N PRO A 472 38.27 -25.89 14.37
CA PRO A 472 39.45 -26.76 14.34
C PRO A 472 40.78 -26.00 14.36
N ARG A 473 40.83 -24.75 13.86
CA ARG A 473 42.05 -23.92 13.92
C ARG A 473 42.28 -23.29 15.29
N LEU A 474 41.22 -22.94 16.02
CA LEU A 474 41.36 -22.48 17.41
C LEU A 474 41.88 -23.60 18.32
N GLN A 475 41.52 -24.85 18.03
CA GLN A 475 42.01 -26.05 18.73
C GLN A 475 43.45 -26.44 18.36
N GLU A 476 44.06 -25.85 17.33
CA GLU A 476 45.49 -26.02 16.98
C GLU A 476 46.42 -25.03 17.72
N TYR A 477 45.86 -24.01 18.41
CA TYR A 477 46.61 -22.95 19.11
C TYR A 477 46.24 -22.78 20.59
N LEU A 478 45.39 -23.67 21.13
CA LEU A 478 45.03 -23.80 22.54
C LEU A 478 45.65 -25.07 23.10
#